data_AF-A0A6B3N8N0-F1
#
_entry.id   AF-A0A6B3N8N0-F1
#
_cell.length_a   1.000
_cell.length_b   1.000
_cell.length_c   1.000
_cell.angle_alpha   90.00
_cell.angle_beta   90.00
_cell.angle_gamma   90.00
#
_symmetry.space_group_name_H-M   'P 1'
#
loop_
_entity.id
_entity.type
_entity.pdbx_description
1 polymer ?
#
loop_
_entity_poly.entity_id
_entity_poly.type
_entity_poly.pdbx_seq_one_letter_code
_entity_poly.pdbx_strand_id
1 'polypeptide(L)'
;MNLEQFQPGITVFETDEFDHIFFASKCLFGNKKRDKIHNVDNEVLVQLKQIAYTAGDLSYSRRYGFVGSLAIMIIAENWKQFPDTLNWLKSFALSNSSSRRRAAVIRALVKNWKDDIEILFILKRFSHLTKDSVLQRVALLELATGWKQDPDTLYLLKTYAQSEDCSDSVRGDLIEKIVEIWTDELWLLDFLLNRAINDPFIRSPLFRLKQDLDLNPRLRALNALLTHYPTNPKTLELLRDRATNDSDEQLREWATEKLNKMES
;
A
#
# COMPACT_ATOMS: atom_id res chain seq x y z
N MET A 1 -13.55 -47.12 -9.14
CA MET A 1 -14.86 -46.42 -9.20
C MET A 1 -15.11 -45.81 -7.84
N ASN A 2 -15.10 -44.51 -7.60
CA ASN A 2 -14.51 -43.39 -8.33
C ASN A 2 -14.18 -42.36 -7.23
N LEU A 3 -12.90 -42.02 -7.09
CA LEU A 3 -12.41 -40.90 -6.30
C LEU A 3 -12.35 -39.71 -7.25
N GLU A 4 -13.45 -38.98 -7.41
CA GLU A 4 -13.46 -37.64 -8.00
C GLU A 4 -14.90 -37.13 -7.97
N GLN A 5 -15.14 -36.09 -7.18
CA GLN A 5 -16.05 -34.96 -7.42
C GLN A 5 -16.36 -34.30 -6.08
N PHE A 6 -15.60 -33.26 -5.72
CA PHE A 6 -16.10 -31.90 -5.48
C PHE A 6 -14.95 -30.97 -5.04
N GLN A 7 -14.53 -30.17 -6.02
CA GLN A 7 -13.81 -28.88 -6.03
C GLN A 7 -12.55 -28.61 -5.17
N PRO A 8 -11.42 -28.24 -5.82
CA PRO A 8 -10.23 -27.72 -5.18
C PRO A 8 -10.35 -26.20 -5.00
N GLY A 9 -10.21 -25.70 -3.77
CA GLY A 9 -10.15 -24.26 -3.54
C GLY A 9 -10.66 -23.84 -2.18
N ILE A 10 -9.92 -24.21 -1.14
CA ILE A 10 -9.53 -23.39 0.02
C ILE A 10 -8.58 -24.32 0.76
N THR A 11 -7.30 -24.26 0.41
CA THR A 11 -6.26 -24.85 1.24
C THR A 11 -6.31 -24.10 2.57
N VAL A 12 -6.79 -24.79 3.59
CA VAL A 12 -6.56 -24.46 4.99
C VAL A 12 -5.05 -24.52 5.17
N PHE A 13 -4.40 -23.36 5.24
CA PHE A 13 -2.95 -23.25 5.37
C PHE A 13 -2.62 -23.04 6.86
N GLU A 14 -2.03 -24.07 7.48
CA GLU A 14 -1.74 -24.20 8.91
C GLU A 14 -1.07 -22.96 9.53
N THR A 15 -1.83 -22.30 10.40
CA THR A 15 -1.40 -21.41 11.49
C THR A 15 -1.74 -22.06 12.84
N ASP A 16 -1.58 -23.37 12.95
CA ASP A 16 -2.11 -24.22 14.02
C ASP A 16 -1.82 -23.69 15.45
N GLU A 17 -0.67 -23.04 15.66
CA GLU A 17 -0.31 -22.44 16.96
C GLU A 17 -1.29 -21.33 17.39
N PHE A 18 -1.82 -20.54 16.46
CA PHE A 18 -2.66 -19.37 16.77
C PHE A 18 -4.12 -19.51 16.29
N ASP A 19 -4.45 -20.61 15.59
CA ASP A 19 -5.78 -20.85 15.03
C ASP A 19 -6.89 -20.80 16.07
N HIS A 20 -6.62 -21.34 17.26
CA HIS A 20 -7.56 -21.32 18.37
C HIS A 20 -7.89 -19.89 18.81
N ILE A 21 -6.91 -18.97 18.82
CA ILE A 21 -7.09 -17.56 19.21
C ILE A 21 -7.84 -16.81 18.11
N PHE A 22 -7.50 -17.04 16.83
CA PHE A 22 -8.21 -16.41 15.72
C PHE A 22 -9.65 -16.91 15.62
N PHE A 23 -9.90 -18.20 15.85
CA PHE A 23 -11.24 -18.76 15.91
C PHE A 23 -12.04 -18.16 17.07
N ALA A 24 -11.45 -18.12 18.28
CA ALA A 24 -12.08 -17.49 19.44
C ALA A 24 -12.44 -16.02 19.17
N SER A 25 -11.55 -15.25 18.53
CA SER A 25 -11.81 -13.86 18.17
C SER A 25 -12.99 -13.70 17.22
N LYS A 26 -13.17 -14.61 16.26
CA LYS A 26 -14.33 -14.63 15.35
C LYS A 26 -15.61 -14.98 16.09
N CYS A 27 -15.57 -15.90 17.06
CA CYS A 27 -16.74 -16.25 17.88
C CYS A 27 -17.17 -15.09 18.79
N LEU A 28 -16.23 -14.25 19.24
CA LEU A 28 -16.55 -13.04 20.01
C LEU A 28 -17.21 -11.98 19.14
N PHE A 29 -16.82 -11.88 17.87
CA PHE A 29 -17.43 -10.96 16.92
C PHE A 29 -18.90 -11.32 16.66
N GLY A 30 -19.81 -10.38 16.93
CA GLY A 30 -21.25 -10.59 16.76
C GLY A 30 -21.95 -11.38 17.87
N ASN A 31 -21.24 -11.76 18.94
CA ASN A 31 -21.86 -12.46 20.07
C ASN A 31 -22.74 -11.51 20.90
N LYS A 32 -24.07 -11.72 20.85
CA LYS A 32 -25.08 -10.93 21.59
C LYS A 32 -24.93 -11.02 23.12
N LYS A 33 -24.13 -11.95 23.64
CA LYS A 33 -23.85 -12.12 25.08
C LYS A 33 -22.38 -11.79 25.42
N ARG A 34 -21.65 -11.06 24.56
CA ARG A 34 -20.23 -10.71 24.77
C ARG A 34 -19.96 -10.08 26.13
N ASP A 35 -20.85 -9.22 26.62
CA ASP A 35 -20.73 -8.58 27.94
C ASP A 35 -20.71 -9.60 29.10
N LYS A 36 -21.28 -10.80 28.90
CA LYS A 36 -21.30 -11.88 29.91
C LYS A 36 -20.03 -12.71 29.92
N ILE A 37 -19.14 -12.54 28.94
CA ILE A 37 -17.89 -13.29 28.77
C ILE A 37 -16.67 -12.36 28.75
N HIS A 38 -16.73 -11.25 29.51
CA HIS A 38 -15.67 -10.23 29.56
C HIS A 38 -14.27 -10.79 29.87
N ASN A 39 -14.15 -11.80 30.73
CA ASN A 39 -12.86 -12.44 31.03
C ASN A 39 -12.25 -13.10 29.79
N VAL A 40 -13.05 -13.85 29.04
CA VAL A 40 -12.61 -14.51 27.79
C VAL A 40 -12.31 -13.46 26.71
N ASP A 41 -13.14 -12.42 26.61
CA ASP A 41 -12.90 -11.33 25.66
C ASP A 41 -11.56 -10.62 25.90
N ASN A 42 -11.26 -10.31 27.17
CA ASN A 42 -10.00 -9.71 27.58
C ASN A 42 -8.82 -10.66 27.34
N GLU A 43 -8.97 -11.94 27.66
CA GLU A 43 -7.92 -12.93 27.46
C GLU A 43 -7.55 -13.06 25.98
N VAL A 44 -8.54 -13.18 25.09
CA VAL A 44 -8.30 -13.22 23.63
C VAL A 44 -7.64 -11.93 23.15
N LEU A 45 -8.08 -10.76 23.64
CA LEU A 45 -7.46 -9.48 23.28
C LEU A 45 -5.98 -9.41 23.70
N VAL A 46 -5.65 -9.85 24.92
CA VAL A 46 -4.27 -9.88 25.43
C VAL A 46 -3.40 -10.81 24.58
N GLN A 47 -3.89 -12.00 24.25
CA GLN A 47 -3.16 -12.95 23.42
C GLN A 47 -2.96 -12.41 22.00
N LEU A 48 -3.97 -11.78 21.39
CA LEU A 48 -3.82 -11.13 20.09
C LEU A 48 -2.80 -9.98 20.13
N LYS A 49 -2.79 -9.16 21.19
CA LYS A 49 -1.77 -8.11 21.35
C LYS A 49 -0.37 -8.70 21.44
N GLN A 50 -0.21 -9.82 22.15
CA GLN A 50 1.07 -10.52 22.21
C GLN A 50 1.51 -11.00 20.82
N ILE A 51 0.61 -11.64 20.07
CA ILE A 51 0.86 -12.09 18.68
C ILE A 51 1.25 -10.91 17.79
N ALA A 52 0.58 -9.75 17.93
CA ALA A 52 0.91 -8.56 17.17
C ALA A 52 2.36 -8.10 17.38
N TYR A 53 2.93 -8.27 18.57
CA TYR A 53 4.32 -7.94 18.86
C TYR A 53 5.31 -9.06 18.49
N THR A 54 4.99 -10.33 18.78
CA THR A 54 5.98 -11.42 18.73
C THR A 54 5.99 -12.21 17.43
N ALA A 55 4.87 -12.28 16.71
CA ALA A 55 4.77 -13.11 15.51
C ALA A 55 5.65 -12.54 14.39
N GLY A 56 6.80 -13.20 14.16
CA GLY A 56 7.82 -12.82 13.18
C GLY A 56 9.21 -12.52 13.74
N ASP A 57 9.40 -12.50 15.06
CA ASP A 57 10.74 -12.36 15.68
C ASP A 57 11.46 -13.72 15.81
N LEU A 58 10.73 -14.83 15.70
CA LEU A 58 11.23 -16.18 15.94
C LEU A 58 11.66 -16.95 14.66
N SER A 59 11.46 -16.41 13.46
CA SER A 59 11.72 -17.15 12.22
C SER A 59 11.78 -16.24 10.97
N TYR A 60 12.83 -16.40 10.17
CA TYR A 60 13.09 -15.75 8.87
C TYR A 60 12.01 -15.96 7.79
N SER A 61 10.88 -16.59 8.09
CA SER A 61 9.85 -16.86 7.10
C SER A 61 8.91 -15.65 6.92
N ARG A 62 8.65 -15.26 5.65
CA ARG A 62 7.63 -14.26 5.28
C ARG A 62 6.24 -14.57 5.86
N ARG A 63 5.99 -15.82 6.28
CA ARG A 63 4.70 -16.31 6.81
C ARG A 63 4.38 -15.74 8.19
N TYR A 64 5.35 -15.63 9.10
CA TYR A 64 5.08 -15.18 10.48
C TYR A 64 4.78 -13.68 10.58
N GLY A 65 5.33 -12.85 9.69
CA GLY A 65 4.99 -11.42 9.64
C GLY A 65 3.53 -11.15 9.23
N PHE A 66 2.88 -12.11 8.55
CA PHE A 66 1.47 -12.02 8.20
C PHE A 66 0.57 -12.24 9.44
N VAL A 67 0.95 -13.16 10.32
CA VAL A 67 0.19 -13.49 11.54
C VAL A 67 0.07 -12.28 12.46
N GLY A 68 1.16 -11.56 12.72
CA GLY A 68 1.11 -10.33 13.54
C GLY A 68 0.25 -9.24 12.90
N SER A 69 0.33 -9.09 11.57
CA SER A 69 -0.50 -8.13 10.82
C SER A 69 -1.99 -8.51 10.86
N LEU A 70 -2.30 -9.80 10.80
CA LEU A 70 -3.66 -10.32 10.93
C LEU A 70 -4.22 -10.07 12.32
N ALA A 71 -3.43 -10.30 13.38
CA ALA A 71 -3.83 -10.00 14.75
C ALA A 71 -4.17 -8.50 14.91
N ILE A 72 -3.35 -7.60 14.38
CA ILE A 72 -3.62 -6.15 14.37
C ILE A 72 -4.96 -5.84 13.70
N MET A 73 -5.23 -6.40 12.52
CA MET A 73 -6.49 -6.17 11.79
C MET A 73 -7.69 -6.70 12.59
N ILE A 74 -7.60 -7.89 13.17
CA ILE A 74 -8.66 -8.48 14.00
C ILE A 74 -8.94 -7.63 15.24
N ILE A 75 -7.90 -7.19 15.94
CA ILE A 75 -8.04 -6.30 17.10
C ILE A 75 -8.78 -5.02 16.70
N ALA A 76 -8.35 -4.40 15.61
CA ALA A 76 -8.94 -3.16 15.13
C ALA A 76 -10.41 -3.30 14.75
N GLU A 77 -10.82 -4.41 14.13
CA GLU A 77 -12.22 -4.63 13.77
C GLU A 77 -13.10 -5.01 14.96
N ASN A 78 -12.61 -5.90 15.82
CA ASN A 78 -13.43 -6.54 16.85
C ASN A 78 -13.48 -5.75 18.17
N TRP A 79 -12.51 -4.87 18.42
CA TRP A 79 -12.43 -4.05 19.63
C TRP A 79 -12.42 -2.54 19.33
N LYS A 80 -12.93 -2.09 18.17
CA LYS A 80 -12.95 -0.66 17.80
C LYS A 80 -13.72 0.25 18.73
N GLN A 81 -14.74 -0.29 19.41
CA GLN A 81 -15.58 0.46 20.34
C GLN A 81 -14.86 0.81 21.65
N PHE A 82 -13.70 0.22 21.92
CA PHE A 82 -12.94 0.47 23.14
C PHE A 82 -11.84 1.51 22.88
N PRO A 83 -11.86 2.68 23.57
CA PRO A 83 -10.86 3.73 23.39
C PRO A 83 -9.41 3.25 23.60
N ASP A 84 -9.20 2.30 24.49
CA ASP A 84 -7.88 1.72 24.76
C ASP A 84 -7.29 0.98 23.55
N THR A 85 -8.14 0.46 22.66
CA THR A 85 -7.69 -0.15 21.40
C THR A 85 -7.07 0.89 20.48
N LEU A 86 -7.72 2.04 20.34
CA LEU A 86 -7.22 3.14 19.52
C LEU A 86 -5.89 3.68 20.09
N ASN A 87 -5.83 3.92 21.41
CA ASN A 87 -4.61 4.40 22.07
C ASN A 87 -3.46 3.40 21.95
N TRP A 88 -3.75 2.10 22.07
CA TRP A 88 -2.77 1.04 21.86
C TRP A 88 -2.24 1.03 20.42
N LEU A 89 -3.12 1.15 19.40
CA LEU A 89 -2.71 1.21 17.99
C LEU A 89 -1.88 2.47 17.68
N LYS A 90 -2.26 3.64 18.20
CA LYS A 90 -1.48 4.88 18.07
C LYS A 90 -0.05 4.70 18.62
N SER A 91 0.04 4.12 19.82
CA SER A 91 1.33 3.80 20.45
C SER A 91 2.12 2.78 19.65
N PHE A 92 1.46 1.74 19.11
CA PHE A 92 2.09 0.72 18.28
C PHE A 92 2.67 1.33 16.99
N ALA A 93 1.93 2.22 16.32
CA ALA A 93 2.39 2.89 15.10
C ALA A 93 3.72 3.64 15.33
N LEU A 94 3.88 4.25 16.50
CA LEU A 94 5.07 5.03 16.89
C LEU A 94 6.19 4.18 17.53
N SER A 95 5.96 2.88 17.74
CA SER A 95 6.96 1.96 18.32
C SER A 95 8.13 1.65 17.37
N ASN A 96 9.12 0.94 17.88
CA ASN A 96 10.25 0.39 17.12
C ASN A 96 9.95 -0.98 16.47
N SER A 97 8.68 -1.40 16.41
CA SER A 97 8.25 -2.63 15.72
C SER A 97 8.61 -2.59 14.23
N SER A 98 8.61 -3.76 13.57
CA SER A 98 8.91 -3.82 12.14
C SER A 98 7.98 -2.96 11.28
N SER A 99 8.52 -2.42 10.18
CA SER A 99 7.82 -1.57 9.21
C SER A 99 6.53 -2.21 8.69
N ARG A 100 6.54 -3.54 8.50
CA ARG A 100 5.37 -4.29 8.04
C ARG A 100 4.23 -4.27 9.05
N ARG A 101 4.52 -4.51 10.34
CA ARG A 101 3.51 -4.49 11.41
C ARG A 101 2.99 -3.07 11.62
N ARG A 102 3.88 -2.08 11.64
CA ARG A 102 3.51 -0.67 11.75
C ARG A 102 2.66 -0.20 10.57
N ALA A 103 2.97 -0.64 9.35
CA ALA A 103 2.14 -0.41 8.18
C ALA A 103 0.74 -1.04 8.32
N ALA A 104 0.64 -2.25 8.88
CA ALA A 104 -0.66 -2.87 9.16
C ALA A 104 -1.47 -2.05 10.18
N VAL A 105 -0.81 -1.54 11.23
CA VAL A 105 -1.44 -0.62 12.19
C VAL A 105 -1.93 0.66 11.53
N ILE A 106 -1.10 1.30 10.69
CA ILE A 106 -1.49 2.53 9.99
C ILE A 106 -2.75 2.30 9.15
N ARG A 107 -2.80 1.21 8.37
CA ARG A 107 -4.01 0.84 7.59
C ARG A 107 -5.22 0.59 8.47
N ALA A 108 -5.03 -0.11 9.58
CA ALA A 108 -6.11 -0.39 10.53
C ALA A 108 -6.66 0.89 11.17
N LEU A 109 -5.78 1.83 11.53
CA LEU A 109 -6.13 3.16 12.05
C LEU A 109 -7.00 3.93 11.04
N VAL A 110 -6.54 4.06 9.80
CA VAL A 110 -7.27 4.78 8.75
C VAL A 110 -8.62 4.15 8.45
N LYS A 111 -8.69 2.82 8.39
CA LYS A 111 -9.93 2.10 8.09
C LYS A 111 -11.00 2.30 9.17
N ASN A 112 -10.61 2.26 10.45
CA ASN A 112 -11.57 2.16 11.56
C ASN A 112 -11.80 3.48 12.31
N TRP A 113 -10.91 4.47 12.18
CA TRP A 113 -10.97 5.72 12.95
C TRP A 113 -10.63 6.96 12.10
N LYS A 114 -10.97 6.96 10.81
CA LYS A 114 -10.68 8.06 9.87
C LYS A 114 -11.00 9.47 10.38
N ASP A 115 -12.04 9.62 11.22
CA ASP A 115 -12.48 10.92 11.76
C ASP A 115 -11.63 11.42 12.95
N ASP A 116 -10.72 10.58 13.49
CA ASP A 116 -9.76 11.00 14.52
C ASP A 116 -8.61 11.78 13.88
N ILE A 117 -8.54 13.07 14.22
CA ILE A 117 -7.55 14.01 13.66
C ILE A 117 -6.09 13.63 13.98
N GLU A 118 -5.85 12.89 15.07
CA GLU A 118 -4.50 12.45 15.42
C GLU A 118 -3.95 11.45 14.41
N ILE A 119 -4.82 10.68 13.74
CA ILE A 119 -4.40 9.77 12.67
C ILE A 119 -3.87 10.54 11.48
N LEU A 120 -4.50 11.65 11.10
CA LEU A 120 -3.98 12.55 10.07
C LEU A 120 -2.58 13.06 10.45
N PHE A 121 -2.37 13.46 11.71
CA PHE A 121 -1.06 13.90 12.19
C PHE A 121 -0.01 12.77 12.16
N ILE A 122 -0.38 11.56 12.56
CA ILE A 122 0.49 10.38 12.48
C ILE A 122 0.92 10.12 11.03
N LEU A 123 -0.01 10.19 10.08
CA LEU A 123 0.29 10.00 8.66
C LEU A 123 1.21 11.11 8.12
N LYS A 124 0.91 12.38 8.38
CA LYS A 124 1.77 13.50 7.97
C LYS A 124 3.18 13.36 8.55
N ARG A 125 3.31 12.93 9.82
CA ARG A 125 4.60 12.62 10.44
C ARG A 125 5.36 11.53 9.69
N PHE A 126 4.69 10.44 9.32
CA PHE A 126 5.31 9.36 8.56
C PHE A 126 5.62 9.74 7.11
N SER A 127 4.88 10.65 6.50
CA SER A 127 5.20 11.12 5.15
C SER A 127 6.52 11.89 5.09
N HIS A 128 6.85 12.66 6.13
CA HIS A 128 7.98 13.59 6.14
C HIS A 128 9.23 13.11 6.89
N LEU A 129 9.04 12.54 8.06
CA LEU A 129 10.16 12.39 9.03
C LEU A 129 10.75 10.99 9.05
N THR A 130 10.14 10.04 8.35
CA THR A 130 10.62 8.66 8.34
C THR A 130 11.67 8.44 7.25
N LYS A 131 12.70 7.65 7.57
CA LYS A 131 13.63 7.10 6.56
C LYS A 131 13.17 5.74 6.02
N ASP A 132 12.06 5.23 6.55
CA ASP A 132 11.50 3.94 6.19
C ASP A 132 10.54 4.09 5.01
N SER A 133 10.98 3.66 3.82
CA SER A 133 10.21 3.78 2.57
C SER A 133 8.87 3.03 2.62
N VAL A 134 8.77 1.93 3.39
CA VAL A 134 7.50 1.20 3.54
C VAL A 134 6.49 2.04 4.30
N LEU A 135 6.91 2.68 5.39
CA LEU A 135 6.04 3.52 6.19
C LEU A 135 5.69 4.83 5.49
N GLN A 136 6.65 5.46 4.82
CA GLN A 136 6.40 6.66 4.02
C GLN A 136 5.37 6.39 2.93
N ARG A 137 5.58 5.32 2.16
CA ARG A 137 4.67 4.88 1.10
C ARG A 137 3.25 4.68 1.62
N VAL A 138 3.10 3.89 2.68
CA VAL A 138 1.78 3.62 3.25
C VAL A 138 1.14 4.91 3.76
N ALA A 139 1.90 5.77 4.44
CA ALA A 139 1.36 7.02 4.94
C ALA A 139 0.84 7.93 3.80
N LEU A 140 1.60 8.09 2.71
CA LEU A 140 1.19 8.89 1.56
C LEU A 140 -0.04 8.31 0.83
N LEU A 141 -0.07 6.99 0.62
CA LEU A 141 -1.21 6.35 -0.05
C LEU A 141 -2.49 6.40 0.80
N GLU A 142 -2.36 6.24 2.12
CA GLU A 142 -3.49 6.37 3.03
C GLU A 142 -3.95 7.83 3.19
N LEU A 143 -3.03 8.81 3.16
CA LEU A 143 -3.38 10.24 3.09
C LEU A 143 -4.24 10.52 1.87
N ALA A 144 -3.84 10.05 0.70
CA ALA A 144 -4.59 10.27 -0.53
C ALA A 144 -6.00 9.65 -0.47
N THR A 145 -6.10 8.42 0.05
CA THR A 145 -7.38 7.71 0.15
C THR A 145 -8.31 8.32 1.22
N GLY A 146 -7.72 8.75 2.34
CA GLY A 146 -8.47 9.26 3.48
C GLY A 146 -8.78 10.75 3.39
N TRP A 147 -7.82 11.57 2.96
CA TRP A 147 -7.81 13.01 3.14
C TRP A 147 -7.55 13.75 1.83
N LYS A 148 -8.11 13.30 0.70
CA LYS A 148 -7.94 13.98 -0.60
C LYS A 148 -8.34 15.47 -0.64
N GLN A 149 -9.20 15.91 0.29
CA GLN A 149 -9.62 17.32 0.43
C GLN A 149 -8.75 18.12 1.40
N ASP A 150 -7.84 17.47 2.13
CA ASP A 150 -6.85 18.17 2.94
C ASP A 150 -5.83 18.85 1.99
N PRO A 151 -5.59 20.15 2.15
CA PRO A 151 -4.78 20.93 1.21
C PRO A 151 -3.33 20.43 1.09
N ASP A 152 -2.79 19.83 2.16
CA ASP A 152 -1.42 19.33 2.14
C ASP A 152 -1.34 17.99 1.39
N THR A 153 -2.40 17.20 1.33
CA THR A 153 -2.34 15.83 0.79
C THR A 153 -1.85 15.80 -0.66
N LEU A 154 -2.47 16.58 -1.56
CA LEU A 154 -2.02 16.63 -2.95
C LEU A 154 -0.59 17.19 -3.07
N TYR A 155 -0.27 18.21 -2.27
CA TYR A 155 1.06 18.81 -2.24
C TYR A 155 2.13 17.77 -1.86
N LEU A 156 1.88 16.96 -0.82
CA LEU A 156 2.77 15.90 -0.38
C LEU A 156 2.95 14.85 -1.48
N LEU A 157 1.86 14.37 -2.07
CA LEU A 157 1.94 13.35 -3.11
C LEU A 157 2.75 13.85 -4.32
N LYS A 158 2.50 15.08 -4.80
CA LYS A 158 3.29 15.68 -5.88
C LYS A 158 4.76 15.82 -5.51
N THR A 159 5.04 16.35 -4.32
CA THR A 159 6.41 16.54 -3.82
C THR A 159 7.19 15.23 -3.80
N TYR A 160 6.61 14.16 -3.25
CA TYR A 160 7.31 12.88 -3.15
C TYR A 160 7.33 12.10 -4.46
N ALA A 161 6.32 12.23 -5.32
CA ALA A 161 6.37 11.71 -6.70
C ALA A 161 7.46 12.39 -7.54
N GLN A 162 7.97 13.54 -7.10
CA GLN A 162 8.99 14.32 -7.78
C GLN A 162 10.38 14.25 -7.13
N SER A 163 10.48 13.76 -5.88
CA SER A 163 11.71 13.81 -5.09
C SER A 163 12.66 12.67 -5.42
N GLU A 164 13.94 13.00 -5.65
CA GLU A 164 15.00 12.00 -5.86
C GLU A 164 15.31 11.20 -4.59
N ASP A 165 15.01 11.75 -3.41
CA ASP A 165 15.17 11.07 -2.11
C ASP A 165 14.11 9.99 -1.86
N CYS A 166 13.07 9.94 -2.70
CA CYS A 166 12.01 8.95 -2.64
C CYS A 166 12.35 7.78 -3.58
N SER A 167 12.13 6.53 -3.17
CA SER A 167 12.42 5.39 -4.06
C SER A 167 11.51 5.40 -5.29
N ASP A 168 12.04 4.92 -6.42
CA ASP A 168 11.32 4.78 -7.69
C ASP A 168 9.95 4.08 -7.56
N SER A 169 9.89 2.95 -6.86
CA SER A 169 8.63 2.24 -6.60
C SER A 169 7.60 3.13 -5.89
N VAL A 170 8.03 3.96 -4.94
CA VAL A 170 7.11 4.87 -4.25
C VAL A 170 6.67 5.98 -5.19
N ARG A 171 7.59 6.60 -5.95
CA ARG A 171 7.21 7.62 -6.94
C ARG A 171 6.19 7.09 -7.95
N GLY A 172 6.41 5.88 -8.46
CA GLY A 172 5.47 5.19 -9.36
C GLY A 172 4.08 5.02 -8.74
N ASP A 173 4.00 4.49 -7.51
CA ASP A 173 2.72 4.33 -6.80
C ASP A 173 2.02 5.67 -6.52
N LEU A 174 2.78 6.73 -6.23
CA LEU A 174 2.21 8.06 -6.01
C LEU A 174 1.68 8.65 -7.32
N ILE A 175 2.36 8.44 -8.45
CA ILE A 175 1.85 8.83 -9.78
C ILE A 175 0.52 8.12 -10.05
N GLU A 176 0.44 6.81 -9.83
CA GLU A 176 -0.80 6.05 -10.03
C GLU A 176 -1.91 6.53 -9.11
N LYS A 177 -1.61 6.71 -7.82
CA LYS A 177 -2.59 7.19 -6.83
C LYS A 177 -3.06 8.61 -7.15
N ILE A 178 -2.18 9.47 -7.65
CA ILE A 178 -2.54 10.81 -8.13
C ILE A 178 -3.53 10.70 -9.29
N VAL A 179 -3.23 9.87 -10.28
CA VAL A 179 -4.10 9.66 -11.45
C VAL A 179 -5.45 9.11 -11.02
N GLU A 180 -5.50 8.17 -10.08
CA GLU A 180 -6.75 7.57 -9.58
C GLU A 180 -7.70 8.60 -8.95
N ILE A 181 -7.16 9.56 -8.20
CA ILE A 181 -7.98 10.47 -7.37
C ILE A 181 -8.28 11.80 -8.07
N TRP A 182 -7.35 12.28 -8.90
CA TRP A 182 -7.40 13.61 -9.51
C TRP A 182 -7.42 13.54 -11.05
N THR A 183 -8.04 12.52 -11.62
CA THR A 183 -8.10 12.27 -13.08
C THR A 183 -8.58 13.49 -13.88
N ASP A 184 -9.56 14.22 -13.35
CA ASP A 184 -10.25 15.32 -14.05
C ASP A 184 -9.57 16.69 -13.87
N GLU A 185 -8.44 16.73 -13.17
CA GLU A 185 -7.72 17.97 -12.91
C GLU A 185 -6.88 18.42 -14.11
N LEU A 186 -7.03 19.69 -14.52
CA LEU A 186 -6.34 20.23 -15.69
C LEU A 186 -4.80 20.17 -15.58
N TRP A 187 -4.27 20.26 -14.36
CA TRP A 187 -2.82 20.20 -14.11
C TRP A 187 -2.24 18.79 -14.28
N LEU A 188 -3.08 17.74 -14.31
CA LEU A 188 -2.63 16.36 -14.32
C LEU A 188 -1.83 16.05 -15.58
N LEU A 189 -2.24 16.57 -16.74
CA LEU A 189 -1.52 16.40 -18.00
C LEU A 189 -0.07 16.87 -17.90
N ASP A 190 0.15 18.11 -17.47
CA ASP A 190 1.50 18.69 -17.36
C ASP A 190 2.35 17.96 -16.32
N PHE A 191 1.73 17.54 -15.21
CA PHE A 191 2.40 16.70 -14.21
C PHE A 191 2.88 15.37 -14.81
N LEU A 192 2.01 14.65 -15.52
CA LEU A 192 2.37 13.36 -16.12
C LEU A 192 3.40 13.50 -17.23
N LEU A 193 3.27 14.49 -18.12
CA LEU A 193 4.28 14.79 -19.13
C LEU A 193 5.66 15.03 -18.49
N ASN A 194 5.67 15.84 -17.42
CA ASN A 194 6.89 16.13 -16.71
C ASN A 194 7.50 14.88 -16.04
N ARG A 195 6.67 13.99 -15.45
CA ARG A 195 7.15 12.74 -14.84
C ARG A 195 7.63 11.70 -15.85
N ALA A 196 6.98 11.59 -17.01
CA ALA A 196 7.44 10.73 -18.09
C ALA A 196 8.79 11.17 -18.68
N ILE A 197 9.11 12.48 -18.66
CA ILE A 197 10.38 12.99 -19.18
C ILE A 197 11.49 13.00 -18.13
N ASN A 198 11.20 13.51 -16.94
CA ASN A 198 12.21 13.98 -15.98
C ASN A 198 12.35 13.13 -14.72
N ASP A 199 11.63 12.01 -14.58
CA ASP A 199 11.85 11.13 -13.43
C ASP A 199 13.26 10.50 -13.48
N PRO A 200 14.03 10.54 -12.38
CA PRO A 200 15.44 10.12 -12.35
C PRO A 200 15.60 8.60 -12.26
N PHE A 201 14.65 7.82 -12.78
CA PHE A 201 14.68 6.37 -12.72
C PHE A 201 15.94 5.80 -13.34
N ILE A 202 16.68 5.02 -12.54
CA ILE A 202 17.83 4.25 -12.96
C ILE A 202 17.51 2.78 -12.70
N ARG A 203 17.52 1.96 -13.75
CA ARG A 203 17.28 0.54 -13.62
C ARG A 203 18.39 -0.12 -12.81
N SER A 204 18.01 -0.79 -11.73
CA SER A 204 18.95 -1.59 -10.95
C SER A 204 19.46 -2.78 -11.78
N PRO A 205 20.78 -3.07 -11.76
CA PRO A 205 21.34 -4.27 -12.40
C PRO A 205 20.78 -5.59 -11.83
N LEU A 206 20.21 -5.54 -10.62
CA LEU A 206 19.58 -6.69 -9.94
C LEU A 206 18.13 -6.94 -10.43
N PHE A 207 17.47 -5.95 -11.01
CA PHE A 207 16.07 -6.00 -11.46
C PHE A 207 16.01 -5.91 -13.00
N ARG A 208 16.60 -6.92 -13.66
CA ARG A 208 16.67 -7.03 -15.12
C ARG A 208 15.54 -7.83 -15.74
N LEU A 209 14.59 -8.35 -14.96
CA LEU A 209 13.48 -9.10 -15.52
C LEU A 209 12.46 -8.13 -16.13
N LYS A 210 11.85 -8.50 -17.26
CA LYS A 210 10.77 -7.72 -17.91
C LYS A 210 9.60 -7.44 -16.95
N GLN A 211 9.45 -8.26 -15.91
CA GLN A 211 8.46 -8.13 -14.83
C GLN A 211 8.72 -6.92 -13.90
N ASP A 212 9.95 -6.39 -13.89
CA ASP A 212 10.33 -5.22 -13.08
C ASP A 212 10.08 -3.88 -13.81
N LEU A 213 9.63 -3.94 -15.07
CA LEU A 213 9.33 -2.76 -15.88
C LEU A 213 8.23 -1.89 -15.23
N ASP A 214 7.28 -2.51 -14.53
CA ASP A 214 6.21 -1.85 -13.79
C ASP A 214 6.71 -1.01 -12.60
N LEU A 215 7.99 -1.08 -12.21
CA LEU A 215 8.56 -0.20 -11.20
C LEU A 215 8.96 1.18 -11.76
N ASN A 216 9.05 1.33 -13.08
CA ASN A 216 9.54 2.54 -13.72
C ASN A 216 8.47 3.67 -13.64
N PRO A 217 8.71 4.77 -12.90
CA PRO A 217 7.75 5.86 -12.78
C PRO A 217 7.46 6.58 -14.10
N ARG A 218 8.44 6.63 -15.02
CA ARG A 218 8.23 7.19 -16.36
C ARG A 218 7.22 6.35 -17.15
N LEU A 219 7.30 5.02 -17.02
CA LEU A 219 6.30 4.13 -17.61
C LEU A 219 4.92 4.35 -17.01
N ARG A 220 4.80 4.47 -15.68
CA ARG A 220 3.51 4.75 -15.02
C ARG A 220 2.88 6.03 -15.56
N ALA A 221 3.68 7.08 -15.71
CA ALA A 221 3.24 8.33 -16.31
C ALA A 221 2.84 8.19 -17.78
N LEU A 222 3.62 7.49 -18.61
CA LEU A 222 3.28 7.23 -20.02
C LEU A 222 1.99 6.41 -20.17
N ASN A 223 1.82 5.36 -19.35
CA ASN A 223 0.58 4.58 -19.35
C ASN A 223 -0.62 5.45 -19.00
N ALA A 224 -0.52 6.28 -17.95
CA ALA A 224 -1.58 7.20 -17.58
C ALA A 224 -1.90 8.21 -18.70
N LEU A 225 -0.88 8.75 -19.38
CA LEU A 225 -1.06 9.63 -20.54
C LEU A 225 -1.78 8.91 -21.68
N LEU A 226 -1.42 7.67 -21.98
CA LEU A 226 -2.08 6.88 -23.03
C LEU A 226 -3.52 6.49 -22.68
N THR A 227 -3.82 6.31 -21.39
CA THR A 227 -5.17 5.97 -20.94
C THR A 227 -6.09 7.18 -20.92
N HIS A 228 -5.62 8.31 -20.37
CA HIS A 228 -6.47 9.47 -20.10
C HIS A 228 -6.34 10.59 -21.14
N TYR A 229 -5.24 10.62 -21.90
CA TYR A 229 -4.95 11.63 -22.91
C TYR A 229 -4.49 11.01 -24.25
N PRO A 230 -5.15 9.96 -24.77
CA PRO A 230 -4.68 9.22 -25.96
C PRO A 230 -4.61 10.05 -27.24
N THR A 231 -5.50 11.04 -27.38
CA THR A 231 -5.60 11.91 -28.56
C THR A 231 -4.79 13.19 -28.42
N ASN A 232 -4.15 13.42 -27.27
CA ASN A 232 -3.34 14.62 -27.07
C ASN A 232 -2.03 14.48 -27.88
N PRO A 233 -1.69 15.44 -28.76
CA PRO A 233 -0.47 15.36 -29.57
C PRO A 233 0.80 15.17 -28.75
N LYS A 234 0.89 15.82 -27.57
CA LYS A 234 2.05 15.71 -26.68
C LYS A 234 2.24 14.30 -26.15
N THR A 235 1.16 13.52 -25.97
CA THR A 235 1.25 12.13 -25.53
C THR A 235 1.98 11.28 -26.57
N LEU A 236 1.61 11.40 -27.85
CA LEU A 236 2.24 10.63 -28.93
C LEU A 236 3.67 11.10 -29.24
N GLU A 237 3.90 12.42 -29.24
CA GLU A 237 5.24 12.99 -29.36
C GLU A 237 6.16 12.45 -28.26
N LEU A 238 5.68 12.45 -27.01
CA LEU A 238 6.45 11.94 -25.89
C LEU A 238 6.69 10.43 -25.99
N LEU A 239 5.70 9.64 -26.40
CA LEU A 239 5.90 8.19 -26.59
C LEU A 239 6.99 7.90 -27.62
N ARG A 240 7.02 8.64 -28.75
CA ARG A 240 8.06 8.52 -29.79
C ARG A 240 9.44 8.95 -29.29
N ASP A 241 9.49 10.06 -28.56
CA ASP A 241 10.72 10.51 -27.93
C ASP A 241 11.26 9.47 -26.95
N ARG A 242 10.41 8.92 -26.07
CA ARG A 242 10.81 7.89 -25.11
C ARG A 242 11.20 6.57 -25.78
N ALA A 243 10.63 6.21 -26.93
CA ALA A 243 11.08 5.05 -27.70
C ALA A 243 12.52 5.18 -28.21
N THR A 244 12.99 6.41 -28.47
CA THR A 244 14.32 6.65 -29.08
C THR A 244 15.36 7.07 -28.04
N ASN A 245 14.97 7.96 -27.12
CA ASN A 245 15.89 8.77 -26.31
C ASN A 245 15.86 8.43 -24.81
N ASP A 246 14.95 7.56 -24.36
CA ASP A 246 14.86 7.24 -22.93
C ASP A 246 16.12 6.51 -22.45
N SER A 247 16.65 6.84 -21.27
CA SER A 247 17.83 6.18 -20.72
C SER A 247 17.61 4.71 -20.36
N ASP A 248 16.38 4.28 -20.09
CA ASP A 248 16.03 2.91 -19.76
C ASP A 248 15.70 2.10 -21.03
N GLU A 249 16.51 1.09 -21.34
CA GLU A 249 16.36 0.26 -22.54
C GLU A 249 14.99 -0.45 -22.59
N GLN A 250 14.53 -1.00 -21.48
CA GLN A 250 13.24 -1.68 -21.44
C GLN A 250 12.07 -0.72 -21.67
N LEU A 251 12.19 0.54 -21.23
CA LEU A 251 11.18 1.55 -21.52
C LEU A 251 11.18 1.93 -23.00
N ARG A 252 12.35 2.03 -23.65
CA ARG A 252 12.47 2.25 -25.10
C ARG A 252 11.81 1.11 -25.90
N GLU A 253 12.11 -0.14 -25.54
CA GLU A 253 11.51 -1.32 -26.17
C GLU A 253 9.99 -1.33 -26.01
N TRP A 254 9.49 -1.11 -24.79
CA TRP A 254 8.06 -1.05 -24.51
C TRP A 254 7.37 0.05 -25.33
N ALA A 255 7.96 1.24 -25.40
CA ALA A 255 7.40 2.37 -26.14
C ALA A 255 7.34 2.07 -27.65
N THR A 256 8.39 1.43 -28.19
CA THR A 256 8.44 0.98 -29.59
C THR A 256 7.37 -0.07 -29.88
N GLU A 257 7.24 -1.10 -29.04
CA GLU A 257 6.20 -2.11 -29.16
C GLU A 257 4.80 -1.47 -29.11
N LYS A 258 4.60 -0.46 -28.27
CA LYS A 258 3.32 0.24 -28.11
C LYS A 258 2.97 1.07 -29.35
N LEU A 259 3.94 1.79 -29.94
CA LEU A 259 3.76 2.53 -31.19
C LEU A 259 3.40 1.62 -32.36
N ASN A 260 4.14 0.52 -32.53
CA ASN A 260 3.87 -0.45 -33.61
C ASN A 260 2.44 -1.01 -33.55
N LYS A 261 1.91 -1.23 -32.33
CA LYS A 261 0.52 -1.68 -32.11
C LYS A 261 -0.54 -0.61 -32.37
N MET A 262 -0.18 0.67 -32.35
CA MET A 262 -1.08 1.78 -32.66
C MET A 262 -1.13 2.07 -34.17
N GLU A 263 -0.07 1.71 -34.89
CA GLU A 263 0.07 1.92 -36.33
C GLU A 263 -0.38 0.71 -37.17
N SER A 264 -0.57 -0.46 -36.53
CA SER A 264 -1.13 -1.70 -37.10
C SER A 264 -2.64 -1.73 -37.08
#